data_AF-A0A0Q4KKK5-F1
#
_entry.id   AF-A0A0Q4KKK5-F1
#
_cell.length_a   1.000
_cell.length_b   1.000
_cell.length_c   1.000
_cell.angle_alpha   90.00
_cell.angle_beta   90.00
_cell.angle_gamma   90.00
#
_symmetry.space_group_name_H-M   'P 1'
#
loop_
_entity.id
_entity.type
_entity.pdbx_description
1 polymer ?
#
loop_
_entity_poly.entity_id
_entity_poly.type
_entity_poly.pdbx_seq_one_letter_code
_entity_poly.pdbx_strand_id
1 'polypeptide(L)'
;MEIEQRQRPQAKASRGRPNRKKHPLSELIHCSVCGSNYTISGTDYYRCADQKERGTCGNTVSVRREPLEHATVAVFRHSLFSPEHARAFAEEFALK
;
A
#
# COMPACT_ATOMS: atom_id res chain seq x y z
N MET A 1 0.10 21.07 24.05
CA MET A 1 -0.54 20.29 22.99
C MET A 1 -0.48 18.83 23.43
N GLU A 2 -1.48 18.37 24.18
CA GLU A 2 -1.56 16.98 24.61
C GLU A 2 -2.47 16.23 23.65
N ILE A 3 -1.92 15.19 23.03
CA ILE A 3 -2.65 14.30 22.14
C ILE A 3 -3.30 13.24 23.03
N GLU A 4 -4.58 13.38 23.35
CA GLU A 4 -5.34 12.36 24.08
C GLU A 4 -5.33 11.03 23.30
N GLN A 5 -4.87 9.98 23.98
CA GLN A 5 -4.81 8.63 23.42
C GLN A 5 -6.22 8.05 23.28
N ARG A 6 -6.73 7.98 22.04
CA ARG A 6 -7.98 7.27 21.74
C ARG A 6 -7.84 5.78 22.09
N GLN A 7 -8.55 5.31 23.12
CA GLN A 7 -8.64 3.89 23.44
C GLN A 7 -9.49 3.16 22.39
N ARG A 8 -8.92 2.07 21.82
CA ARG A 8 -9.57 1.29 20.77
C ARG A 8 -10.56 0.29 21.38
N PRO A 9 -11.85 0.30 21.01
CA PRO A 9 -12.80 -0.66 21.55
C PRO A 9 -12.42 -2.10 21.16
N GLN A 10 -12.57 -3.04 22.10
CA GLN A 10 -12.32 -4.46 21.88
C GLN A 10 -13.35 -5.01 20.89
N ALA A 11 -12.87 -5.38 19.69
CA ALA A 11 -13.70 -5.95 18.66
C ALA A 11 -14.19 -7.36 19.06
N LYS A 12 -15.51 -7.53 19.14
CA LYS A 12 -16.13 -8.86 19.26
C LYS A 12 -15.84 -9.66 17.98
N ALA A 13 -15.33 -10.89 18.15
CA ALA A 13 -14.94 -11.75 17.03
C ALA A 13 -16.15 -12.12 16.15
N SER A 14 -16.15 -11.65 14.90
CA SER A 14 -17.10 -12.12 13.88
C SER A 14 -16.58 -13.40 13.22
N ARG A 15 -17.47 -14.37 13.00
CA ARG A 15 -17.19 -15.66 12.32
C ARG A 15 -17.10 -15.50 10.78
N GLY A 16 -16.35 -14.49 10.33
CA GLY A 16 -15.99 -14.29 8.92
C GLY A 16 -14.49 -14.14 8.82
N ARG A 17 -13.89 -14.66 7.73
CA ARG A 17 -12.46 -14.47 7.43
C ARG A 17 -12.16 -12.97 7.64
N PRO A 18 -11.31 -12.59 8.62
CA PRO A 18 -11.06 -11.18 8.88
C PRO A 18 -10.63 -10.57 7.56
N ASN A 19 -11.28 -9.47 7.16
CA ASN A 19 -10.87 -8.70 5.98
C ASN A 19 -9.41 -8.32 6.22
N ARG A 20 -8.48 -9.10 5.65
CA ARG A 20 -7.04 -8.85 5.82
C ARG A 20 -6.83 -7.48 5.23
N LYS A 21 -6.39 -6.54 6.07
CA LYS A 21 -6.11 -5.17 5.64
C LYS A 21 -5.28 -5.25 4.36
N LYS A 22 -5.84 -4.75 3.25
CA LYS A 22 -5.07 -4.60 2.02
C LYS A 22 -3.95 -3.61 2.30
N HIS A 23 -2.75 -3.92 1.80
CA HIS A 23 -1.64 -3.00 1.92
C HIS A 23 -1.70 -1.98 0.77
N PRO A 24 -1.23 -0.73 0.97
CA PRO A 24 -1.35 0.35 -0.01
C PRO A 24 -0.94 -0.02 -1.44
N LEU A 25 0.11 -0.84 -1.60
CA LEU A 25 0.61 -1.24 -2.92
C LEU A 25 0.06 -2.59 -3.39
N SER A 26 -0.78 -3.27 -2.61
CA SER A 26 -1.45 -4.48 -3.07
C SER A 26 -2.22 -4.17 -4.36
N GLU A 27 -2.09 -5.02 -5.39
CA GLU A 27 -2.74 -4.87 -6.70
C GLU A 27 -2.22 -3.71 -7.58
N LEU A 28 -1.28 -2.89 -7.09
CA LEU A 28 -0.65 -1.82 -7.88
C LEU A 28 0.72 -2.24 -8.44
N ILE A 29 1.43 -3.10 -7.72
CA ILE A 29 2.76 -3.59 -8.12
C ILE A 29 2.68 -4.92 -8.87
N HIS A 30 3.35 -4.96 -10.02
CA HIS A 30 3.32 -6.09 -10.96
C HIS A 30 4.72 -6.64 -11.19
N CYS A 31 4.80 -7.94 -11.43
CA CYS A 31 6.03 -8.64 -11.76
C CYS A 31 6.48 -8.28 -13.18
N SER A 32 7.69 -7.75 -13.32
CA SER A 32 8.28 -7.46 -14.64
C SER A 32 8.56 -8.70 -15.48
N VAL A 33 8.63 -9.88 -14.85
CA VAL A 33 8.94 -11.14 -15.53
C VAL A 33 7.70 -11.84 -16.09
N CYS A 34 6.61 -11.91 -15.31
CA CYS A 34 5.39 -12.65 -15.70
C CYS A 34 4.14 -11.78 -15.81
N GLY A 35 4.21 -10.49 -15.45
CA GLY A 35 3.06 -9.58 -15.44
C GLY A 35 2.12 -9.75 -14.24
N SER A 36 2.22 -10.87 -13.50
CA SER A 36 1.34 -11.15 -12.37
C SER A 36 1.54 -10.19 -11.20
N ASN A 37 0.50 -10.00 -10.41
CA ASN A 37 0.54 -9.15 -9.23
C ASN A 37 1.59 -9.60 -8.22
N TYR A 38 2.14 -8.65 -7.48
CA TYR A 38 2.81 -8.95 -6.23
C TYR A 38 1.78 -9.14 -5.11
N THR A 39 2.05 -10.10 -4.24
CA THR A 39 1.26 -10.42 -3.05
C THR A 39 2.11 -10.31 -1.80
N ILE A 40 1.46 -10.15 -0.65
CA ILE A 40 2.15 -10.13 0.64
C ILE A 40 2.55 -11.55 1.02
N SER A 41 3.80 -11.68 1.46
CA SER A 41 4.42 -12.90 1.95
C SER A 41 4.89 -12.67 3.39
N GLY A 42 4.37 -13.47 4.32
CA GLY A 42 4.62 -13.27 5.75
C GLY A 42 4.07 -11.93 6.24
N THR A 43 4.85 -11.25 7.08
CA THR A 43 4.45 -9.98 7.70
C THR A 43 4.75 -8.77 6.80
N ASP A 44 5.93 -8.73 6.17
CA ASP A 44 6.48 -7.47 5.64
C ASP A 44 7.16 -7.57 4.27
N TYR A 45 6.83 -8.57 3.45
CA TYR A 45 7.44 -8.72 2.13
C TYR A 45 6.41 -8.77 1.01
N TYR A 46 6.70 -8.11 -0.10
CA TYR A 46 6.05 -8.32 -1.39
C TYR A 46 6.82 -9.37 -2.19
N ARG A 47 6.09 -10.35 -2.75
CA ARG A 47 6.61 -11.35 -3.69
C ARG A 47 5.69 -11.53 -4.88
N CYS A 48 6.25 -11.92 -6.03
CA CYS A 48 5.47 -12.29 -7.20
C CYS A 48 4.48 -13.41 -6.85
N ALA A 49 3.19 -13.22 -7.13
CA ALA A 49 2.15 -14.20 -6.81
C ALA A 49 2.41 -15.54 -7.50
N ASP A 50 2.64 -15.53 -8.82
CA ASP A 50 2.85 -16.77 -9.56
C ASP A 50 4.12 -17.53 -9.17
N GLN A 51 5.18 -16.84 -8.73
CA GLN A 51 6.35 -17.53 -8.18
C GLN A 51 6.03 -18.15 -6.81
N LYS A 52 5.34 -17.42 -5.94
CA LYS A 52 5.06 -17.84 -4.57
C LYS A 52 3.99 -18.93 -4.49
N GLU A 53 2.89 -18.78 -5.22
CA GLU A 53 1.74 -19.68 -5.16
C GLU A 53 1.84 -20.85 -6.15
N ARG A 54 2.39 -20.62 -7.35
CA ARG A 54 2.39 -21.62 -8.44
C ARG A 54 3.79 -22.11 -8.83
N GLY A 55 4.84 -21.35 -8.50
CA GLY A 55 6.21 -21.64 -8.95
C GLY A 55 6.44 -21.44 -10.46
N THR A 56 5.52 -20.80 -11.17
CA THR A 56 5.57 -20.67 -12.65
C THR A 56 6.35 -19.46 -13.15
N CYS A 57 6.89 -18.65 -12.23
CA CYS A 57 7.71 -17.48 -12.53
C CYS A 57 9.08 -17.62 -11.85
N GLY A 58 10.16 -17.29 -12.57
CA GLY A 58 11.54 -17.33 -12.04
C GLY A 58 11.90 -16.17 -11.11
N ASN A 59 11.00 -15.21 -10.88
CA ASN A 59 11.27 -14.05 -10.03
C ASN A 59 11.22 -14.42 -8.54
N THR A 60 12.39 -14.63 -7.94
CA THR A 60 12.55 -14.94 -6.50
C THR A 60 12.76 -13.70 -5.63
N VAL A 61 12.69 -12.49 -6.21
CA VAL A 61 12.96 -11.25 -5.51
C VAL A 61 11.89 -10.99 -4.45
N SER A 62 12.36 -10.67 -3.25
CA SER A 62 11.53 -10.34 -2.10
C SER A 62 11.75 -8.89 -1.73
N VAL A 63 10.72 -8.07 -1.82
CA VAL A 63 10.83 -6.63 -1.57
C VAL A 63 10.25 -6.31 -0.20
N ARG A 64 11.01 -5.62 0.66
CA ARG A 64 10.48 -5.18 1.97
C ARG A 64 9.36 -4.17 1.76
N ARG A 65 8.23 -4.41 2.40
CA ARG A 65 7.01 -3.61 2.28
C ARG A 65 7.20 -2.18 2.74
N GLU A 66 7.67 -1.99 3.97
CA GLU A 66 7.75 -0.66 4.59
C GLU A 66 8.65 0.31 3.79
N PRO A 67 9.90 -0.04 3.41
CA PRO A 67 10.72 0.87 2.60
C PRO A 67 10.10 1.18 1.24
N LEU A 68 9.45 0.20 0.60
CA LEU A 68 8.80 0.39 -0.70
C LEU A 68 7.61 1.34 -0.59
N GLU A 69 6.74 1.12 0.39
CA GLU A 69 5.59 1.99 0.67
C GLU A 69 6.05 3.41 1.00
N HIS A 70 7.07 3.54 1.86
CA HIS A 70 7.60 4.85 2.25
C HIS A 70 8.21 5.59 1.04
N ALA A 71 9.03 4.93 0.23
CA ALA A 71 9.59 5.51 -0.99
C ALA A 71 8.48 5.95 -1.95
N THR A 72 7.44 5.14 -2.13
CA THR A 72 6.30 5.45 -3.01
C THR A 72 5.55 6.70 -2.53
N VAL A 73 5.23 6.79 -1.24
CA VAL A 73 4.57 7.97 -0.66
C VAL A 73 5.46 9.21 -0.73
N ALA A 74 6.77 9.06 -0.54
CA ALA A 74 7.71 10.18 -0.68
C ALA A 74 7.73 10.73 -2.12
N VAL A 75 7.74 9.84 -3.13
CA VAL A 75 7.65 10.22 -4.55
C VAL A 75 6.33 10.91 -4.85
N PHE A 76 5.22 10.38 -4.34
CA PHE A 76 3.91 11.03 -4.51
C PHE A 76 3.89 12.41 -3.89
N ARG A 77 4.44 12.57 -2.69
CA ARG A 77 4.54 13.89 -2.06
C ARG A 77 5.34 14.85 -2.92
N HIS A 78 6.50 14.44 -3.42
CA HIS A 78 7.34 15.29 -4.25
C HIS A 78 6.70 15.63 -5.61
N SER A 79 6.03 14.66 -6.25
CA SER A 79 5.54 14.79 -7.62
C SER A 79 4.15 15.42 -7.69
N LEU A 80 3.31 15.22 -6.67
CA LEU A 80 1.94 15.72 -6.62
C LEU A 80 1.83 17.05 -5.87
N PHE A 81 2.68 17.36 -4.88
CA PHE A 81 2.68 18.67 -4.23
C PHE A 81 3.59 19.66 -4.97
N SER A 82 3.15 20.10 -6.14
CA SER A 82 3.64 21.35 -6.73
C SER A 82 2.76 22.52 -6.25
N PRO A 83 3.28 23.76 -6.20
CA PRO A 83 2.47 24.93 -5.90
C PRO A 83 1.27 25.09 -6.84
N GLU A 84 1.43 24.66 -8.10
CA GLU A 84 0.38 24.67 -9.12
C GLU A 84 -0.75 23.70 -8.78
N HIS A 85 -0.43 22.45 -8.45
CA HIS A 85 -1.45 21.46 -8.05
C HIS A 85 -2.16 21.87 -6.76
N ALA A 86 -1.42 22.44 -5.80
CA ALA A 86 -1.99 22.95 -4.56
C ALA A 86 -2.96 24.12 -4.80
N ARG A 87 -2.63 25.01 -5.74
CA ARG A 87 -3.50 26.12 -6.14
C ARG A 87 -4.75 25.60 -6.86
N ALA A 88 -4.62 24.70 -7.82
CA ALA A 88 -5.75 24.10 -8.52
C ALA A 88 -6.71 23.40 -7.55
N PHE A 89 -6.17 22.65 -6.59
CA PHE A 89 -6.96 22.04 -5.51
C PHE A 89 -7.67 23.09 -4.65
N ALA A 90 -6.98 24.15 -4.23
CA ALA A 90 -7.59 25.21 -3.43
C ALA A 90 -8.71 25.93 -4.18
N GLU A 91 -8.53 26.25 -5.47
CA GLU A 91 -9.55 26.90 -6.29
C GLU A 91 -10.80 26.03 -6.45
N GLU A 92 -10.64 24.71 -6.67
CA GLU A 92 -11.77 23.81 -6.87
C GLU A 92 -12.54 23.48 -5.58
N PHE A 93 -11.87 23.45 -4.43
CA PHE A 93 -12.46 23.06 -3.15
C PHE A 93 -12.74 24.25 -2.20
N ALA A 94 -12.27 25.47 -2.48
CA ALA A 94 -12.66 26.66 -1.72
C ALA A 94 -14.03 27.25 -2.14
N LEU A 95 -14.57 26.81 -3.28
CA LEU A 95 -15.87 27.23 -3.81
C LEU A 95 -17.00 26.22 -3.54
N LYS A 96 -16.73 25.14 -2.79
CA LYS A 96 -17.70 24.14 -2.33
C LYS A 96 -17.78 24.14 -0.81
#